data_AF-A0A534NBI5-F1
#
_entry.id   AF-A0A534NBI5-F1
#
_cell.length_a   1.000
_cell.length_b   1.000
_cell.length_c   1.000
_cell.angle_alpha   90.00
_cell.angle_beta   90.00
_cell.angle_gamma   90.00
#
_symmetry.space_group_name_H-M   'P 1'
#
loop_
_entity.id
_entity.type
_entity.pdbx_description
1 polymer ?
#
loop_
_entity_poly.entity_id
_entity_poly.type
_entity_poly.pdbx_seq_one_letter_code
_entity_poly.pdbx_strand_id
1 'polypeptide(L)'
;MRVDIQLKPEWYDCLLSHAAEESSAYVVLEQAAQHGGHRDAPATELAVTCDHDDAFELLKLAKGHCEPAVHEIKLAILSGKL
;
A
#
# COMPACT_ATOMS: atom_id res chain seq x y z
N MET A 1 3.52 11.00 -11.07
CA MET A 1 2.28 10.31 -11.46
C MET A 1 1.72 9.66 -10.21
N ARG A 2 0.45 9.90 -9.89
CA ARG A 2 -0.15 9.43 -8.63
C ARG A 2 -0.76 8.04 -8.85
N VAL A 3 -0.51 7.13 -7.92
CA VAL A 3 -1.04 5.76 -7.89
C VAL A 3 -1.89 5.63 -6.63
N ASP A 4 -3.14 5.22 -6.78
CA ASP A 4 -4.05 4.96 -5.67
C ASP A 4 -4.26 3.44 -5.57
N ILE A 5 -3.80 2.86 -4.46
CA ILE A 5 -3.84 1.41 -4.20
C ILE A 5 -4.89 1.13 -3.14
N GLN A 6 -5.83 0.22 -3.42
CA GLN A 6 -6.77 -0.28 -2.41
C GLN A 6 -6.20 -1.57 -1.82
N LEU A 7 -6.00 -1.59 -0.51
CA LEU A 7 -5.48 -2.74 0.23
C LEU A 7 -6.47 -3.18 1.28
N LYS A 8 -6.70 -4.48 1.41
CA LYS A 8 -7.41 -5.00 2.59
C LYS A 8 -6.59 -4.77 3.86
N PRO A 9 -7.22 -4.61 5.03
CA PRO A 9 -6.52 -4.41 6.30
C PRO A 9 -5.42 -5.45 6.56
N GLU A 10 -5.69 -6.74 6.31
CA GLU A 10 -4.71 -7.80 6.54
C GLU A 10 -3.47 -7.70 5.63
N TRP A 11 -3.61 -7.11 4.45
CA TRP A 11 -2.52 -6.90 3.52
C TRP A 11 -1.72 -5.66 3.88
N TYR A 12 -2.42 -4.59 4.27
CA TYR A 12 -1.81 -3.39 4.80
C TYR A 12 -0.94 -3.71 6.03
N ASP A 13 -1.49 -4.43 7.01
CA ASP A 13 -0.77 -4.82 8.23
C ASP A 13 0.44 -5.71 7.92
N CYS A 14 0.29 -6.64 6.96
CA CYS A 14 1.40 -7.48 6.49
C CYS A 14 2.54 -6.64 5.90
N LEU A 15 2.21 -5.68 5.02
CA LEU A 15 3.19 -4.81 4.39
C LEU A 15 3.85 -3.90 5.42
N LEU A 16 3.08 -3.28 6.30
CA LEU A 16 3.61 -2.38 7.33
C LEU A 16 4.57 -3.13 8.27
N SER A 17 4.24 -4.37 8.64
CA SER A 17 5.09 -5.19 9.54
C SER A 17 6.42 -5.62 8.91
N HIS A 18 6.53 -5.61 7.58
CA HIS A 18 7.76 -5.99 6.86
C HIS A 18 8.47 -4.81 6.19
N ALA A 19 7.83 -3.64 6.14
CA ALA A 19 8.46 -2.44 5.63
C ALA A 19 9.50 -1.94 6.65
N ALA A 20 10.71 -1.64 6.19
CA ALA A 20 11.71 -0.99 7.04
C ALA A 20 11.26 0.44 7.34
N GLU A 21 11.34 0.88 8.60
CA GLU A 21 10.83 2.19 9.06
C GLU A 21 11.37 3.40 8.26
N GLU A 22 12.58 3.28 7.70
CA GLU A 22 13.20 4.34 6.87
C GLU A 22 12.93 4.19 5.37
N SER A 23 12.23 3.14 4.95
CA SER A 23 11.90 2.90 3.53
C SER A 23 10.73 3.78 3.09
N SER A 24 10.72 4.18 1.82
CA SER A 24 9.59 4.96 1.29
C SER A 24 8.27 4.19 1.34
N ALA A 25 8.32 2.86 1.18
CA ALA A 25 7.19 1.95 1.38
C ALA A 25 6.55 2.08 2.77
N TYR A 26 7.36 2.17 3.83
CA TYR A 26 6.85 2.39 5.19
C TYR A 26 6.18 3.75 5.33
N VAL A 27 6.84 4.81 4.84
CA VAL A 27 6.34 6.18 4.91
C VAL A 27 4.97 6.31 4.25
N VAL A 28 4.77 5.74 3.06
CA VAL A 28 3.48 5.82 2.35
C VAL A 28 2.38 5.00 3.02
N LEU A 29 2.72 3.87 3.64
CA LEU A 29 1.77 3.08 4.43
C LEU A 29 1.33 3.86 5.67
N GLU A 30 2.27 4.38 6.46
CA GLU A 30 1.96 5.20 7.65
C GLU A 30 1.10 6.42 7.32
N GLN A 31 1.40 7.12 6.23
CA GLN A 31 0.57 8.24 5.76
C GLN A 31 -0.85 7.80 5.41
N ALA A 32 -1.00 6.62 4.79
CA ALA A 32 -2.33 6.06 4.51
C ALA A 32 -3.12 5.77 5.78
N ALA A 33 -2.49 5.31 6.86
CA ALA A 33 -3.16 5.14 8.16
C ALA A 33 -3.56 6.49 8.80
N GLN A 34 -2.77 7.55 8.61
CA GLN A 34 -3.10 8.89 9.12
C GLN A 34 -4.29 9.53 8.37
N HIS A 35 -4.43 9.24 7.08
CA HIS A 35 -5.52 9.77 6.24
C HIS A 35 -6.75 8.85 6.19
N GLY A 36 -6.60 7.55 6.41
CA GLY A 36 -7.66 6.54 6.46
C GLY A 36 -8.40 6.47 7.80
N GLY A 37 -8.44 7.58 8.54
CA GLY A 37 -9.00 7.64 9.88
C GLY A 37 -10.43 7.13 9.95
N HIS A 38 -10.61 5.90 10.44
CA HIS A 38 -11.49 5.66 11.59
C HIS A 38 -11.15 4.34 12.28
N ARG A 39 -10.70 4.47 13.54
CA ARG A 39 -10.65 3.38 14.52
C ARG A 39 -12.03 2.79 14.88
N ASP A 40 -13.12 3.21 14.22
CA ASP A 40 -14.51 2.90 14.61
C ASP A 40 -15.41 2.38 13.48
N ALA A 41 -14.87 2.18 12.27
CA ALA A 41 -15.55 1.40 11.23
C ALA A 41 -14.50 0.47 10.59
N PRO A 42 -14.78 -0.82 10.38
CA PRO A 42 -13.88 -1.68 9.63
C PRO A 42 -13.88 -1.15 8.20
N ALA A 43 -12.90 -0.31 7.85
CA ALA A 43 -12.62 -0.01 6.48
C ALA A 43 -12.33 -1.36 5.82
N THR A 44 -13.23 -1.79 4.93
CA THR A 44 -13.06 -3.05 4.21
C THR A 44 -11.80 -3.01 3.35
N GLU A 45 -11.34 -1.80 3.01
CA GLU A 45 -10.15 -1.49 2.24
C GLU A 45 -9.54 -0.15 2.73
N LEU A 46 -8.21 -0.06 2.74
CA LEU A 46 -7.41 1.14 2.97
C LEU A 46 -6.84 1.65 1.64
N ALA A 47 -7.01 2.95 1.41
CA ALA A 47 -6.45 3.63 0.26
C ALA A 47 -5.02 4.12 0.56
N VAL A 48 -4.03 3.55 -0.13
CA VAL A 48 -2.65 4.03 -0.13
C VAL A 48 -2.42 4.83 -1.41
N THR A 49 -2.40 6.16 -1.28
CA THR A 49 -1.94 7.04 -2.34
C THR A 49 -0.42 7.18 -2.26
N CYS A 50 0.27 6.92 -3.36
CA CYS A 50 1.71 7.15 -3.48
C CYS A 50 2.10 7.55 -4.91
N ASP A 51 3.38 7.85 -5.14
CA ASP A 51 3.89 7.99 -6.50
C ASP A 51 4.24 6.62 -7.12
N HIS A 52 4.72 6.63 -8.36
CA HIS A 52 5.00 5.42 -9.09
C HIS A 52 6.22 4.66 -8.55
N ASP A 53 7.23 5.37 -8.04
CA ASP A 53 8.46 4.78 -7.52
C ASP A 53 8.16 4.09 -6.17
N ASP A 54 7.38 4.75 -5.32
CA ASP A 54 6.87 4.19 -4.06
C ASP A 54 5.98 2.98 -4.30
N ALA A 55 5.11 3.02 -5.31
CA ALA A 55 4.29 1.87 -5.68
C ALA A 55 5.15 0.67 -6.12
N PHE A 56 6.28 0.91 -6.79
CA PHE A 56 7.22 -0.17 -7.13
C PHE A 56 7.95 -0.73 -5.91
N GLU A 57 8.32 0.10 -4.94
CA GLU A 57 8.88 -0.37 -3.67
C GLU A 57 7.86 -1.21 -2.89
N LEU A 58 6.61 -0.77 -2.81
CA LEU A 58 5.51 -1.56 -2.24
C LEU A 58 5.33 -2.89 -2.98
N LEU A 59 5.43 -2.89 -4.31
CA LEU A 59 5.35 -4.11 -5.10
C LEU A 59 6.51 -5.08 -4.81
N LYS A 60 7.73 -4.57 -4.63
CA LYS A 60 8.89 -5.40 -4.25
C LYS A 60 8.68 -6.03 -2.88
N LEU A 61 8.22 -5.23 -1.91
CA LEU A 61 7.90 -5.70 -0.57
C LEU A 61 6.82 -6.78 -0.59
N ALA A 62 5.72 -6.53 -1.30
CA ALA A 62 4.61 -7.47 -1.45
C ALA A 62 5.06 -8.81 -2.06
N LYS A 63 5.93 -8.79 -3.07
CA LYS A 63 6.47 -10.02 -3.67
C LYS A 63 7.30 -10.87 -2.69
N GLY A 64 7.93 -10.25 -1.70
CA GLY A 64 8.73 -10.95 -0.70
C GLY A 64 7.91 -11.50 0.47
N HIS A 65 6.84 -10.80 0.87
CA HIS A 65 6.20 -11.03 2.16
C HIS A 65 4.68 -11.13 2.13
N CYS A 66 4.01 -10.52 1.15
CA CYS A 66 2.56 -10.36 1.11
C CYS A 66 2.02 -10.64 -0.30
N GLU A 67 2.14 -11.89 -0.77
CA GLU A 67 1.76 -12.32 -2.12
C GLU A 67 0.34 -11.89 -2.55
N PRO A 68 -0.71 -11.97 -1.69
CA PRO A 68 -2.06 -11.52 -2.06
C PRO A 68 -2.12 -10.04 -2.47
N ALA A 69 -1.30 -9.18 -1.86
CA ALA A 69 -1.26 -7.75 -2.15
C ALA A 69 -0.61 -7.43 -3.51
N VAL A 70 0.21 -8.35 -4.04
CA VAL A 70 0.95 -8.16 -5.31
C VAL A 70 0.00 -7.90 -6.47
N HIS A 71 -1.14 -8.58 -6.51
CA HIS A 71 -2.10 -8.43 -7.60
C HIS A 71 -2.68 -7.02 -7.62
N GLU A 72 -3.18 -6.53 -6.48
CA GLU A 72 -3.78 -5.20 -6.38
C GLU A 72 -2.77 -4.08 -6.62
N ILE A 73 -1.56 -4.18 -6.07
CA ILE A 73 -0.51 -3.19 -6.29
C ILE A 73 -0.12 -3.12 -7.77
N LYS A 74 0.03 -4.27 -8.44
CA LYS A 74 0.27 -4.30 -9.91
C LYS A 74 -0.90 -3.68 -10.67
N LEU A 75 -2.12 -4.01 -10.29
CA LEU A 75 -3.32 -3.48 -10.94
C LEU A 75 -3.37 -1.96 -10.79
N ALA A 76 -3.08 -1.41 -9.61
CA ALA A 76 -3.04 0.02 -9.35
C ALA A 76 -1.94 0.73 -10.16
N ILE A 77 -0.72 0.18 -10.21
CA ILE A 77 0.39 0.69 -11.03
C ILE A 77 -0.01 0.74 -12.51
N LEU A 78 -0.67 -0.32 -13.01
CA LEU A 78 -1.12 -0.42 -14.41
C LEU A 78 -2.37 0.42 -14.71
N SER A 79 -3.24 0.63 -13.74
CA SER A 79 -4.49 1.39 -13.87
C SER A 79 -4.30 2.88 -13.67
N GLY A 80 -3.26 3.29 -12.93
CA GLY A 80 -2.84 4.68 -12.83
C GLY A 80 -2.41 5.28 -14.17
N LYS A 81 -2.33 4.46 -15.23
CA LYS A 81 -1.92 4.72 -16.62
C LYS A 81 -2.06 6.18 -17.10
N LEU A 82 -0.87 6.68 -17.46
CA LEU A 82 -0.48 7.54 -18.57
C LEU A 82 -1.12 8.93 -18.67
#